data_AF-A0A2X3JNG1-F1
#
_entry.id   AF-A0A2X3JNG1-F1
#
_cell.length_a   1.000
_cell.length_b   1.000
_cell.length_c   1.000
_cell.angle_alpha   90.00
_cell.angle_beta   90.00
_cell.angle_gamma   90.00
#
_symmetry.space_group_name_H-M   'P 1'
#
loop_
_entity.id
_entity.type
_entity.pdbx_description
1 polymer ?
#
loop_
_entity_poly.entity_id
_entity_poly.type
_entity_poly.pdbx_seq_one_letter_code
_entity_poly.pdbx_strand_id
1 'polypeptide(L)'
;MATARRAAWLTSLPKKGSGEWHGSWDAYFNAPEHKEEGATKRTNFSLTGPLGDEFSFRLYGNLDKTQADAWDINQGHQSARAGTYVTTLPAGREGVINKDINGVVRWDFAPLQSLELEAGYSRQGNLYAGDTQNTNSDAYTRSKYGDETNRLYRQNYALTWNGGWDNGVTTSNWVQYEHTRNSRIPEGLAGGTEGKFNEKATQDFVDIDLDDVMLHSEVNLPIDFLVNQTLTLGTEWNQQRMKDLSSNTQALTGANTGGAIDGVSATDRSPYSKAEIFSLFAKTTWS
;
A
#
# COMPACT_ATOMS: atom_id res chain seq x y z
N MET A 1 -7.73 -11.38 6.50
CA MET A 1 -8.39 -10.43 5.57
C MET A 1 -7.64 -9.11 5.69
N ALA A 2 -6.63 -8.88 4.86
CA ALA A 2 -5.84 -7.67 4.90
C ALA A 2 -6.77 -6.51 4.52
N THR A 3 -7.24 -5.78 5.53
CA THR A 3 -7.74 -4.44 5.30
C THR A 3 -6.50 -3.67 4.86
N ALA A 4 -6.22 -3.70 3.56
CA ALA A 4 -5.52 -2.62 2.91
C ALA A 4 -6.34 -1.40 3.29
N ARG A 5 -6.00 -0.77 4.42
CA ARG A 5 -6.29 0.63 4.62
C ARG A 5 -5.73 1.20 3.35
N ARG A 6 -6.62 1.56 2.42
CA ARG A 6 -6.29 2.51 1.37
C ARG A 6 -5.49 3.53 2.16
N ALA A 7 -4.18 3.60 1.89
CA ALA A 7 -3.49 4.84 2.15
C ALA A 7 -4.39 5.80 1.39
N ALA A 8 -5.22 6.50 2.16
CA ALA A 8 -5.95 7.59 1.61
C ALA A 8 -4.79 8.43 1.10
N TRP A 9 -4.64 8.46 -0.22
CA TRP A 9 -4.13 9.62 -0.89
C TRP A 9 -5.12 10.70 -0.47
N LEU A 10 -4.98 11.18 0.77
CA LEU A 10 -5.12 12.58 1.04
C LEU A 10 -4.27 13.15 -0.07
N THR A 11 -4.94 13.77 -1.03
CA THR A 11 -4.32 14.53 -2.10
C THR A 11 -3.55 15.62 -1.35
N SER A 12 -2.38 15.28 -0.80
CA SER A 12 -1.42 16.24 -0.32
C SER A 12 -0.90 16.81 -1.62
N LEU A 13 -1.66 17.77 -2.14
CA LEU A 13 -1.20 18.64 -3.20
C LEU A 13 0.21 19.06 -2.74
N PRO A 14 1.26 18.72 -3.50
CA PRO A 14 2.56 19.28 -3.28
C PRO A 14 2.36 20.78 -3.06
N LYS A 15 2.94 21.35 -1.99
CA LYS A 15 3.13 22.80 -1.97
C LYS A 15 3.87 23.10 -3.27
N LYS A 16 3.20 23.75 -4.23
CA LYS A 16 3.79 24.11 -5.52
C LYS A 16 5.08 24.84 -5.21
N GLY A 17 6.20 24.40 -5.75
CA GLY A 17 7.48 25.08 -5.56
C GLY A 17 7.30 26.53 -6.00
N SER A 18 7.33 27.47 -5.06
CA SER A 18 7.08 28.89 -5.33
C SER A 18 8.26 29.58 -6.01
N GLY A 19 9.18 28.81 -6.61
CA GLY A 19 10.52 29.27 -7.00
C GLY A 19 11.43 29.59 -5.81
N GLU A 20 10.97 29.35 -4.58
CA GLU A 20 11.71 29.65 -3.35
C GLU A 20 12.05 28.37 -2.59
N TRP A 21 13.06 28.46 -1.73
CA TRP A 21 13.44 27.39 -0.83
C TRP A 21 12.46 27.32 0.36
N HIS A 22 11.81 26.17 0.53
CA HIS A 22 10.99 25.87 1.69
C HIS A 22 11.36 24.49 2.24
N GLY A 23 11.24 24.30 3.54
CA GLY A 23 11.45 23.00 4.16
C GLY A 23 10.81 22.87 5.52
N SER A 24 10.67 21.64 6.00
CA SER A 24 10.25 21.32 7.35
C SER A 24 11.05 20.16 7.90
N TRP A 25 11.16 20.11 9.22
CA TRP A 25 11.63 18.94 9.95
C TRP A 25 10.77 18.79 11.19
N ASP A 26 10.02 17.69 11.23
CA ASP A 26 9.00 17.45 12.23
C ASP A 26 9.32 16.18 13.01
N ALA A 27 9.08 16.22 14.32
CA ALA A 27 9.21 15.08 15.21
C ALA A 27 7.94 14.91 16.06
N TYR A 28 7.58 13.66 16.33
CA TYR A 28 6.43 13.30 17.14
C TYR A 28 6.73 12.07 17.99
N PHE A 29 6.21 12.05 19.21
CA PHE A 29 6.13 10.84 20.03
C PHE A 29 4.89 10.89 20.92
N ASN A 30 4.41 9.73 21.35
CA ASN A 30 3.44 9.61 22.43
C ASN A 30 3.97 8.71 23.56
N ALA A 31 3.28 8.74 24.69
CA ALA A 31 3.52 7.90 25.84
C ALA A 31 2.16 7.38 26.34
N PRO A 32 1.78 6.15 25.99
CA PRO A 32 0.55 5.53 26.49
C PRO A 32 0.55 5.47 28.03
N GLU A 33 -0.63 5.61 28.64
CA GLU A 33 -0.81 5.50 30.09
C GLU A 33 -0.51 4.08 30.59
N HIS A 34 -0.88 3.09 29.77
CA HIS A 34 -0.67 1.67 30.01
C HIS A 34 0.50 1.15 29.16
N LYS A 35 1.47 0.46 29.79
CA LYS A 35 2.69 -0.02 29.10
C LYS A 35 2.39 -1.13 28.09
N GLU A 36 1.26 -1.79 28.27
CA GLU A 36 0.73 -2.83 27.40
C GLU A 36 0.36 -2.26 26.02
N GLU A 37 0.14 -0.95 25.91
CA GLU A 37 -0.15 -0.28 24.65
C GLU A 37 1.12 0.20 23.93
N GLY A 38 1.16 0.00 22.61
CA GLY A 38 2.28 0.39 21.77
C GLY A 38 2.47 1.91 21.65
N ALA A 39 3.65 2.40 22.04
CA ALA A 39 4.07 3.78 21.81
C ALA A 39 4.59 4.01 20.39
N THR A 40 4.41 5.23 19.88
CA THR A 40 4.84 5.69 18.55
C THR A 40 5.92 6.76 18.66
N LYS A 41 6.92 6.68 17.78
CA LYS A 41 7.90 7.74 17.52
C LYS A 41 8.01 7.96 16.01
N ARG A 42 8.04 9.22 15.58
CA ARG A 42 8.15 9.61 14.17
C ARG A 42 9.07 10.81 14.01
N THR A 43 9.86 10.79 12.94
CA THR A 43 10.59 11.95 12.42
C THR A 43 10.42 11.98 10.91
N ASN A 44 10.19 13.16 10.35
CA ASN A 44 10.15 13.33 8.90
C ASN A 44 10.65 14.72 8.50
N PHE A 45 11.06 14.85 7.26
CA PHE A 45 11.53 16.11 6.71
C PHE A 45 10.94 16.32 5.32
N SER A 46 10.88 17.58 4.92
CA SER A 46 10.58 17.97 3.54
C SER A 46 11.49 19.11 3.11
N LEU A 47 11.87 19.11 1.84
CA LEU A 47 12.64 20.17 1.20
C LEU A 47 12.09 20.38 -0.21
N THR A 48 11.84 21.63 -0.57
CA THR A 48 11.47 22.03 -1.91
C THR A 48 12.23 23.31 -2.28
N GLY A 49 12.56 23.43 -3.56
CA GLY A 49 13.23 24.61 -4.06
C GLY A 49 13.43 24.60 -5.57
N PRO A 50 13.92 25.71 -6.12
CA PRO A 50 14.33 25.79 -7.52
C PRO A 50 15.57 24.91 -7.79
N LEU A 51 15.67 24.38 -9.00
CA LEU A 51 16.79 23.60 -9.52
C LEU A 51 17.27 24.18 -10.86
N GLY A 52 17.50 25.49 -10.88
CA GLY A 52 17.72 26.27 -12.10
C GLY A 52 16.51 27.15 -12.43
N ASP A 53 16.41 27.60 -13.67
CA ASP A 53 15.40 28.59 -14.07
C ASP A 53 14.02 27.94 -14.30
N GLU A 54 13.97 26.82 -15.01
CA GLU A 54 12.73 26.14 -15.41
C GLU A 54 12.41 24.90 -14.56
N PHE A 55 13.31 24.51 -13.66
CA PHE A 55 13.19 23.29 -12.88
C PHE A 55 12.98 23.60 -11.40
N SER A 56 12.18 22.77 -10.74
CA SER A 56 12.06 22.74 -9.29
C SER A 56 11.99 21.30 -8.80
N PHE A 57 12.23 21.11 -7.50
CA PHE A 57 12.15 19.79 -6.89
C PHE A 57 11.38 19.82 -5.57
N ARG A 58 10.91 18.63 -5.18
CA ARG A 58 10.39 18.33 -3.85
C ARG A 58 10.96 16.99 -3.40
N LEU A 59 11.47 16.94 -2.18
CA LEU A 59 11.98 15.75 -1.53
C LEU A 59 11.34 15.63 -0.15
N TYR A 60 10.81 14.47 0.20
CA TYR A 60 10.41 14.18 1.58
C TYR A 60 10.94 12.82 2.02
N GLY A 61 11.22 12.69 3.31
CA GLY A 61 11.55 11.40 3.93
C GLY A 61 10.85 11.25 5.28
N ASN A 62 10.45 10.03 5.61
CA ASN A 62 9.79 9.68 6.87
C ASN A 62 10.39 8.42 7.49
N LEU A 63 10.54 8.45 8.81
CA LEU A 63 10.84 7.30 9.64
C LEU A 63 9.85 7.29 10.79
N ASP A 64 9.08 6.23 10.92
CA ASP A 64 8.25 6.01 12.10
C ASP A 64 8.31 4.57 12.60
N LYS A 65 8.12 4.45 13.91
CA LYS A 65 7.98 3.18 14.60
C LYS A 65 6.84 3.30 15.60
N THR A 66 5.85 2.43 15.46
CA THR A 66 4.86 2.14 16.50
C THR A 66 5.15 0.75 17.05
N GLN A 67 5.31 0.63 18.37
CA GLN A 67 5.49 -0.67 19.01
C GLN A 67 4.22 -1.50 18.87
N ALA A 68 4.37 -2.82 18.90
CA ALA A 68 3.24 -3.70 19.12
C ALA A 68 2.67 -3.48 20.51
N ASP A 69 1.38 -3.73 20.67
CA ASP A 69 0.82 -3.95 22.00
C ASP A 69 1.44 -5.22 22.63
N ALA A 70 1.39 -5.32 23.95
CA ALA A 70 1.86 -6.50 24.67
C ALA A 70 1.10 -7.76 24.22
N TRP A 71 1.81 -8.88 24.12
CA TRP A 71 1.23 -10.17 23.68
C TRP A 71 0.05 -10.62 24.55
N ASP A 72 0.00 -10.19 25.80
CA ASP A 72 -0.99 -10.51 26.82
C ASP A 72 -1.95 -9.37 27.14
N ILE A 73 -1.99 -8.29 26.34
CA ILE A 73 -2.88 -7.12 26.59
C ILE A 73 -4.35 -7.51 26.79
N ASN A 74 -4.82 -8.56 26.12
CA ASN A 74 -6.21 -9.03 26.20
C ASN A 74 -6.41 -10.18 27.20
N GLN A 75 -5.42 -10.50 28.04
CA GLN A 75 -5.56 -11.50 29.07
C GLN A 75 -6.61 -11.06 30.11
N GLY A 76 -7.58 -11.94 30.38
CA GLY A 76 -8.76 -11.64 31.19
C GLY A 76 -9.93 -11.07 30.39
N HIS A 77 -9.73 -10.75 29.11
CA HIS A 77 -10.73 -10.20 28.20
C HIS A 77 -11.01 -11.10 26.99
N GLN A 78 -10.36 -12.26 26.91
CA GLN A 78 -10.59 -13.25 25.85
C GLN A 78 -11.97 -13.90 25.95
N SER A 79 -12.51 -14.35 24.81
CA SER A 79 -13.67 -15.24 24.77
C SER A 79 -13.41 -16.55 25.51
N ALA A 80 -14.46 -17.25 25.90
CA ALA A 80 -14.33 -18.56 26.55
C ALA A 80 -13.53 -19.53 25.65
N ARG A 81 -12.43 -20.06 26.19
CA ARG A 81 -11.56 -21.04 25.52
C ARG A 81 -11.65 -22.39 26.23
N ALA A 82 -11.58 -23.48 25.47
CA ALA A 82 -11.60 -24.83 26.00
C ALA A 82 -10.66 -25.76 25.22
N GLY A 83 -10.40 -26.95 25.78
CA GLY A 83 -9.56 -27.96 25.15
C GLY A 83 -8.15 -27.45 24.87
N THR A 84 -7.64 -27.73 23.67
CA THR A 84 -6.29 -27.34 23.23
C THR A 84 -6.09 -25.83 23.10
N TYR A 85 -7.17 -25.03 23.14
CA TYR A 85 -7.12 -23.58 22.99
C TYR A 85 -7.12 -22.80 24.31
N VAL A 86 -7.13 -23.49 25.47
CA VAL A 86 -7.26 -22.85 26.79
C VAL A 86 -6.19 -21.79 27.09
N THR A 87 -5.04 -21.86 26.42
CA THR A 87 -3.92 -20.91 26.60
C THR A 87 -3.83 -19.85 25.50
N THR A 88 -4.80 -19.78 24.58
CA THR A 88 -4.75 -18.82 23.47
C THR A 88 -5.38 -17.49 23.84
N LEU A 89 -4.81 -16.42 23.31
CA LEU A 89 -5.28 -15.05 23.51
C LEU A 89 -5.55 -14.40 22.13
N PRO A 90 -6.58 -13.56 22.01
CA PRO A 90 -6.67 -12.64 20.88
C PRO A 90 -5.55 -11.61 21.00
N ALA A 91 -4.84 -11.33 19.91
CA ALA A 91 -3.74 -10.38 19.91
C ALA A 91 -4.22 -8.93 20.08
N GLY A 92 -3.32 -8.06 20.54
CA GLY A 92 -3.47 -6.61 20.44
C GLY A 92 -3.15 -6.11 19.04
N ARG A 93 -2.88 -4.80 18.92
CA ARG A 93 -2.44 -4.20 17.65
C ARG A 93 -1.00 -4.62 17.34
N GLU A 94 -0.75 -5.02 16.11
CA GLU A 94 0.61 -5.16 15.60
C GLU A 94 1.32 -3.81 15.55
N GLY A 95 2.62 -3.83 15.83
CA GLY A 95 3.46 -2.66 15.61
C GLY A 95 3.82 -2.50 14.14
N VAL A 96 4.43 -1.37 13.82
CA VAL A 96 4.86 -1.04 12.46
C VAL A 96 6.14 -0.22 12.48
N ILE A 97 7.01 -0.46 11.51
CA ILE A 97 8.18 0.34 11.17
C ILE A 97 8.02 0.79 9.72
N ASN A 98 7.85 2.10 9.51
CA ASN A 98 7.80 2.69 8.17
C ASN A 98 9.12 3.42 7.85
N LYS A 99 9.52 3.30 6.59
CA LYS A 99 10.60 4.08 5.98
C LYS A 99 10.12 4.55 4.62
N ASP A 100 10.07 5.85 4.42
CA ASP A 100 9.57 6.44 3.19
C ASP A 100 10.55 7.47 2.66
N ILE A 101 10.70 7.51 1.34
CA ILE A 101 11.41 8.54 0.59
C ILE A 101 10.66 8.79 -0.71
N ASN A 102 10.53 10.06 -1.09
CA ASN A 102 9.89 10.46 -2.33
C ASN A 102 10.55 11.71 -2.87
N GLY A 103 10.81 11.68 -4.17
CA GLY A 103 11.35 12.81 -4.91
C GLY A 103 10.45 13.13 -6.10
N VAL A 104 10.26 14.42 -6.34
CA VAL A 104 9.62 14.97 -7.53
C VAL A 104 10.57 15.98 -8.16
N VAL A 105 10.73 15.89 -9.48
CA VAL A 105 11.32 16.95 -10.29
C VAL A 105 10.24 17.47 -11.21
N ARG A 106 10.05 18.80 -11.19
CA ARG A 106 9.10 19.51 -12.03
C ARG A 106 9.87 20.37 -13.03
N TRP A 107 9.41 20.36 -14.27
CA TRP A 107 9.92 21.17 -15.37
C TRP A 107 8.79 22.02 -15.94
N ASP A 108 8.91 23.34 -15.81
CA ASP A 108 8.00 24.33 -16.37
C ASP A 108 8.54 24.79 -17.75
N PHE A 109 8.34 23.95 -18.78
CA PHE A 109 9.00 24.08 -20.08
C PHE A 109 8.39 25.12 -21.02
N ALA A 110 7.17 25.59 -20.73
CA ALA A 110 6.51 26.68 -21.45
C ALA A 110 5.42 27.30 -20.54
N PRO A 111 4.93 28.51 -20.85
CA PRO A 111 3.82 29.10 -20.11
C PRO A 111 2.63 28.13 -20.05
N LEU A 112 2.10 27.91 -18.84
CA LEU A 112 0.99 26.98 -18.57
C LEU A 112 1.29 25.50 -18.89
N GLN A 113 2.54 25.12 -19.13
CA GLN A 113 2.93 23.76 -19.46
C GLN A 113 3.96 23.23 -18.48
N SER A 114 3.71 22.04 -17.93
CA SER A 114 4.62 21.43 -16.98
C SER A 114 4.67 19.93 -17.07
N LEU A 115 5.86 19.39 -16.81
CA LEU A 115 6.14 17.97 -16.73
C LEU A 115 6.70 17.65 -15.34
N GLU A 116 6.15 16.64 -14.66
CA GLU A 116 6.60 16.19 -13.34
C GLU A 116 6.99 14.73 -13.40
N LEU A 117 8.21 14.44 -12.95
CA LEU A 117 8.69 13.08 -12.72
C LEU A 117 8.73 12.82 -11.22
N GLU A 118 7.99 11.82 -10.76
CA GLU A 118 7.95 11.40 -9.36
C GLU A 118 8.50 9.98 -9.20
N ALA A 119 9.30 9.78 -8.15
CA ALA A 119 9.74 8.46 -7.70
C ALA A 119 9.59 8.36 -6.17
N GLY A 120 8.91 7.31 -5.72
CA GLY A 120 8.68 7.01 -4.31
C GLY A 120 9.11 5.59 -3.95
N TYR A 121 9.64 5.43 -2.74
CA TYR A 121 9.94 4.15 -2.13
C TYR A 121 9.49 4.14 -0.68
N SER A 122 8.68 3.14 -0.34
CA SER A 122 8.20 2.88 1.02
C SER A 122 8.53 1.45 1.42
N ARG A 123 8.96 1.27 2.66
CA ARG A 123 9.08 -0.03 3.33
C ARG A 123 8.29 -0.01 4.61
N GLN A 124 7.33 -0.91 4.73
CA GLN A 124 6.57 -1.16 5.94
C GLN A 124 6.91 -2.55 6.46
N GLY A 125 7.43 -2.65 7.68
CA GLY A 125 7.61 -3.92 8.38
C GLY A 125 6.76 -3.96 9.63
N ASN A 126 6.13 -5.08 9.95
CA ASN A 126 5.37 -5.18 11.20
C ASN A 126 6.28 -5.46 12.41
N LEU A 127 5.69 -5.37 13.60
CA LEU A 127 6.17 -6.02 14.81
C LEU A 127 5.02 -6.91 15.28
N TYR A 128 5.21 -8.21 15.14
CA TYR A 128 4.14 -9.18 15.33
C TYR A 128 3.64 -9.23 16.77
N ALA A 129 2.32 -9.17 16.98
CA ALA A 129 1.70 -9.16 18.31
C ALA A 129 1.07 -10.50 18.70
N GLY A 130 1.20 -11.55 17.88
CA GLY A 130 0.54 -12.85 18.11
C GLY A 130 -0.75 -13.05 17.32
N ASP A 131 -1.06 -12.19 16.34
CA ASP A 131 -2.30 -12.28 15.57
C ASP A 131 -2.37 -13.53 14.69
N THR A 132 -3.51 -14.21 14.72
CA THR A 132 -3.81 -15.35 13.85
C THR A 132 -5.28 -15.32 13.48
N GLN A 133 -5.63 -15.84 12.30
CA GLN A 133 -6.99 -15.76 11.76
C GLN A 133 -8.06 -16.23 12.75
N ASN A 134 -7.79 -17.33 13.45
CA ASN A 134 -8.73 -17.97 14.37
C ASN A 134 -8.37 -17.76 15.84
N THR A 135 -7.42 -16.86 16.16
CA THR A 135 -6.91 -16.59 17.52
C THR A 135 -6.44 -17.85 18.26
N ASN A 136 -6.03 -18.86 17.49
CA ASN A 136 -5.33 -20.05 17.94
C ASN A 136 -3.83 -19.76 17.98
N SER A 137 -3.09 -20.49 18.80
CA SER A 137 -1.65 -20.26 18.96
C SER A 137 -0.90 -21.56 19.21
N ASP A 138 0.40 -21.52 18.97
CA ASP A 138 1.36 -22.59 19.26
C ASP A 138 2.71 -21.99 19.70
N ALA A 139 3.68 -22.86 20.01
CA ALA A 139 5.00 -22.41 20.43
C ALA A 139 5.71 -21.59 19.33
N TYR A 140 5.57 -22.01 18.06
CA TYR A 140 6.18 -21.32 16.93
C TYR A 140 5.62 -19.91 16.75
N THR A 141 4.30 -19.77 16.69
CA THR A 141 3.62 -18.47 16.58
C THR A 141 4.03 -17.51 17.71
N ARG A 142 4.04 -17.99 18.96
CA ARG A 142 4.45 -17.17 20.12
C ARG A 142 5.91 -16.76 20.07
N SER A 143 6.79 -17.58 19.48
CA SER A 143 8.22 -17.24 19.37
C SER A 143 8.48 -16.06 18.44
N LYS A 144 7.51 -15.68 17.60
CA LYS A 144 7.60 -14.54 16.68
C LYS A 144 7.15 -13.22 17.27
N TYR A 145 6.68 -13.18 18.51
CA TYR A 145 6.24 -11.93 19.13
C TYR A 145 7.38 -10.89 19.12
N GLY A 146 7.09 -9.70 18.57
CA GLY A 146 8.03 -8.60 18.41
C GLY A 146 8.90 -8.68 17.15
N ASP A 147 8.91 -9.81 16.43
CA ASP A 147 9.65 -9.96 15.18
C ASP A 147 8.91 -9.32 14.00
N GLU A 148 9.65 -9.03 12.93
CA GLU A 148 9.07 -8.72 11.62
C GLU A 148 8.67 -10.04 10.93
N THR A 149 7.37 -10.28 10.82
CA THR A 149 6.78 -11.48 10.20
C THR A 149 6.14 -11.19 8.86
N ASN A 150 5.83 -9.92 8.57
CA ASN A 150 5.44 -9.45 7.25
C ASN A 150 6.09 -8.10 6.93
N ARG A 151 6.38 -7.90 5.65
CA ARG A 151 6.95 -6.67 5.13
C ARG A 151 6.40 -6.35 3.75
N LEU A 152 6.04 -5.09 3.55
CA LEU A 152 5.63 -4.52 2.28
C LEU A 152 6.73 -3.58 1.78
N TYR A 153 7.09 -3.75 0.53
CA TYR A 153 7.90 -2.81 -0.23
C TYR A 153 7.03 -2.22 -1.31
N ARG A 154 6.94 -0.90 -1.40
CA ARG A 154 6.17 -0.21 -2.42
C ARG A 154 7.08 0.76 -3.16
N GLN A 155 7.14 0.62 -4.47
CA GLN A 155 7.81 1.53 -5.39
C GLN A 155 6.75 2.19 -6.25
N ASN A 156 6.83 3.50 -6.43
CA ASN A 156 5.96 4.21 -7.37
C ASN A 156 6.77 5.15 -8.25
N TYR A 157 6.46 5.15 -9.53
CA TYR A 157 7.05 6.04 -10.51
C TYR A 157 5.91 6.68 -11.30
N ALA A 158 5.90 8.00 -11.41
CA ALA A 158 4.89 8.71 -12.17
C ALA A 158 5.50 9.76 -13.09
N LEU A 159 4.90 9.92 -14.26
CA LEU A 159 5.16 11.02 -15.17
C LEU A 159 3.84 11.74 -15.43
N THR A 160 3.79 13.02 -15.09
CA THR A 160 2.59 13.85 -15.20
C THR A 160 2.85 15.03 -16.11
N TRP A 161 2.03 15.19 -17.14
CA TRP A 161 1.97 16.39 -17.97
C TRP A 161 0.68 17.15 -17.69
N ASN A 162 0.83 18.39 -17.22
CA ASN A 162 -0.26 19.34 -17.10
C ASN A 162 -0.07 20.48 -18.10
N GLY A 163 -1.12 20.81 -18.83
CA GLY A 163 -1.13 21.86 -19.84
C GLY A 163 -2.34 22.78 -19.71
N GLY A 164 -2.13 24.04 -20.05
CA GLY A 164 -3.17 25.05 -20.18
C GLY A 164 -2.92 25.95 -21.39
N TRP A 165 -3.99 26.59 -21.85
CA TRP A 165 -3.96 27.52 -22.97
C TRP A 165 -4.76 28.77 -22.65
N ASP A 166 -4.43 29.90 -23.28
CA ASP A 166 -5.07 31.20 -23.04
C ASP A 166 -6.58 31.21 -23.35
N ASN A 167 -7.05 30.26 -24.15
CA ASN A 167 -8.49 30.05 -24.41
C ASN A 167 -9.22 29.34 -23.26
N GLY A 168 -8.54 29.08 -22.13
CA GLY A 168 -9.08 28.44 -20.94
C GLY A 168 -9.13 26.91 -20.98
N VAL A 169 -8.73 26.28 -22.10
CA VAL A 169 -8.59 24.82 -22.16
C VAL A 169 -7.48 24.37 -21.22
N THR A 170 -7.68 23.25 -20.53
CA THR A 170 -6.64 22.60 -19.73
C THR A 170 -6.62 21.09 -19.96
N THR A 171 -5.49 20.46 -19.67
CA THR A 171 -5.32 19.01 -19.74
C THR A 171 -4.49 18.51 -18.57
N SER A 172 -4.81 17.30 -18.11
CA SER A 172 -4.01 16.56 -17.14
C SER A 172 -3.84 15.13 -17.65
N ASN A 173 -2.59 14.72 -17.82
CA ASN A 173 -2.26 13.40 -18.34
C ASN A 173 -1.16 12.83 -17.47
N TRP A 174 -1.30 11.58 -17.03
CA TRP A 174 -0.28 10.96 -16.22
C TRP A 174 -0.23 9.45 -16.43
N VAL A 175 0.97 8.92 -16.26
CA VAL A 175 1.22 7.49 -16.13
C VAL A 175 1.81 7.23 -14.76
N GLN A 176 1.34 6.17 -14.11
CA GLN A 176 1.93 5.66 -12.89
C GLN A 176 2.24 4.17 -13.06
N TYR A 177 3.44 3.79 -12.65
CA TYR A 177 3.81 2.41 -12.38
C TYR A 177 3.99 2.24 -10.88
N GLU A 178 3.29 1.27 -10.30
CA GLU A 178 3.45 0.86 -8.90
C GLU A 178 3.87 -0.61 -8.82
N HIS A 179 4.92 -0.88 -8.07
CA HIS A 179 5.35 -2.23 -7.72
C HIS A 179 5.28 -2.43 -6.22
N THR A 180 4.44 -3.37 -5.79
CA THR A 180 4.28 -3.75 -4.39
C THR A 180 4.73 -5.19 -4.19
N ARG A 181 5.74 -5.40 -3.34
CA ARG A 181 6.15 -6.72 -2.87
C ARG A 181 5.68 -6.94 -1.44
N ASN A 182 4.90 -7.98 -1.24
CA ASN A 182 4.53 -8.51 0.07
C ASN A 182 5.34 -9.76 0.36
N SER A 183 6.23 -9.68 1.34
CA SER A 183 7.06 -10.78 1.81
C SER A 183 6.63 -11.12 3.23
N ARG A 184 6.14 -12.34 3.47
CA ARG A 184 5.64 -12.73 4.80
C ARG A 184 5.98 -14.17 5.14
N ILE A 185 6.01 -14.50 6.43
CA ILE A 185 6.12 -15.88 6.89
C ILE A 185 4.96 -16.69 6.28
N PRO A 186 5.20 -17.87 5.69
CA PRO A 186 4.14 -18.69 5.11
C PRO A 186 3.12 -19.15 6.16
N GLU A 187 1.85 -19.13 5.79
CA GLU A 187 0.74 -19.62 6.62
C GLU A 187 0.07 -20.84 5.97
N GLY A 188 -0.64 -21.62 6.78
CA GLY A 188 -1.53 -22.65 6.23
C GLY A 188 -2.79 -22.05 5.62
N LEU A 189 -3.26 -22.66 4.54
CA LEU A 189 -4.49 -22.23 3.84
C LEU A 189 -5.76 -22.93 4.36
N ALA A 190 -5.60 -24.04 5.09
CA ALA A 190 -6.70 -24.85 5.61
C ALA A 190 -6.24 -25.73 6.79
N GLY A 191 -7.23 -26.29 7.49
CA GLY A 191 -6.99 -27.28 8.55
C GLY A 191 -6.29 -26.69 9.78
N GLY A 192 -5.49 -27.49 10.47
CA GLY A 192 -4.90 -27.11 11.76
C GLY A 192 -3.92 -25.93 11.70
N THR A 193 -3.46 -25.54 10.51
CA THR A 193 -2.55 -24.40 10.27
C THR A 193 -3.21 -23.22 9.56
N GLU A 194 -4.54 -23.27 9.35
CA GLU A 194 -5.28 -22.21 8.68
C GLU A 194 -5.05 -20.84 9.32
N GLY A 195 -4.51 -19.90 8.54
CA GLY A 195 -4.31 -18.51 8.93
C GLY A 195 -3.36 -18.32 10.12
N LYS A 196 -2.39 -19.22 10.27
CA LYS A 196 -1.25 -19.07 11.20
C LYS A 196 0.04 -19.60 10.58
N PHE A 197 1.17 -19.16 11.14
CA PHE A 197 2.48 -19.50 10.59
C PHE A 197 2.73 -21.00 10.55
N ASN A 198 3.25 -21.45 9.41
CA ASN A 198 3.55 -22.85 9.18
C ASN A 198 5.00 -23.14 9.55
N GLU A 199 5.23 -23.68 10.76
CA GLU A 199 6.56 -24.10 11.24
C GLU A 199 7.25 -25.11 10.30
N LYS A 200 6.48 -25.85 9.50
CA LYS A 200 7.00 -26.84 8.54
C LYS A 200 7.21 -26.28 7.14
N ALA A 201 7.03 -24.97 6.93
CA ALA A 201 7.34 -24.34 5.66
C ALA A 201 8.83 -24.51 5.33
N THR A 202 9.13 -24.74 4.06
CA THR A 202 10.52 -24.88 3.58
C THR A 202 11.22 -23.54 3.36
N GLN A 203 10.47 -22.44 3.43
CA GLN A 203 10.94 -21.07 3.26
C GLN A 203 10.54 -20.26 4.49
N ASP A 204 11.44 -19.39 4.96
CA ASP A 204 11.15 -18.48 6.07
C ASP A 204 10.16 -17.37 5.67
N PHE A 205 10.21 -16.94 4.41
CA PHE A 205 9.32 -15.94 3.83
C PHE A 205 8.91 -16.37 2.43
N VAL A 206 7.66 -16.06 2.06
CA VAL A 206 7.13 -16.19 0.71
C VAL A 206 6.74 -14.81 0.17
N ASP A 207 7.07 -14.56 -1.09
CA ASP A 207 6.84 -13.29 -1.75
C ASP A 207 5.60 -13.32 -2.65
N ILE A 208 4.87 -12.21 -2.65
CA ILE A 208 3.79 -11.89 -3.57
C ILE A 208 4.12 -10.54 -4.19
N ASP A 209 4.34 -10.51 -5.50
CA ASP A 209 4.59 -9.27 -6.24
C ASP A 209 3.31 -8.82 -6.96
N LEU A 210 2.97 -7.55 -6.83
CA LEU A 210 1.89 -6.87 -7.52
C LEU A 210 2.49 -5.73 -8.35
N ASP A 211 2.23 -5.75 -9.66
CA ASP A 211 2.52 -4.66 -10.58
C ASP A 211 1.21 -4.01 -11.01
N ASP A 212 1.14 -2.69 -10.90
CA ASP A 212 0.01 -1.87 -11.36
C ASP A 212 0.53 -0.78 -12.31
N VAL A 213 -0.08 -0.69 -13.49
CA VAL A 213 0.16 0.40 -14.45
C VAL A 213 -1.16 1.12 -14.66
N MET A 214 -1.16 2.42 -14.40
CA MET A 214 -2.30 3.29 -14.58
C MET A 214 -1.95 4.41 -15.57
N LEU A 215 -2.77 4.55 -16.61
CA LEU A 215 -2.75 5.64 -17.56
C LEU A 215 -4.03 6.45 -17.39
N HIS A 216 -3.88 7.77 -17.36
CA HIS A 216 -4.99 8.70 -17.26
C HIS A 216 -4.76 9.87 -18.22
N SER A 217 -5.82 10.30 -18.89
CA SER A 217 -5.81 11.46 -19.76
C SER A 217 -7.16 12.15 -19.70
N GLU A 218 -7.14 13.46 -19.45
CA GLU A 218 -8.33 14.29 -19.51
C GLU A 218 -8.07 15.65 -20.16
N VAL A 219 -9.14 16.23 -20.72
CA VAL A 219 -9.19 17.60 -21.22
C VAL A 219 -10.42 18.30 -20.67
N ASN A 220 -10.24 19.55 -20.26
CA ASN A 220 -11.30 20.44 -19.79
C ASN A 220 -11.51 21.56 -20.82
N LEU A 221 -12.73 21.67 -21.32
CA LEU A 221 -13.13 22.57 -22.38
C LEU A 221 -14.14 23.58 -21.84
N PRO A 222 -13.77 24.86 -21.68
CA PRO A 222 -14.76 25.93 -21.49
C PRO A 222 -15.61 26.06 -22.75
N ILE A 223 -16.93 26.00 -22.59
CA ILE A 223 -17.89 26.11 -23.68
C ILE A 223 -18.90 27.18 -23.29
N ASP A 224 -19.01 28.20 -24.15
CA ASP A 224 -20.10 29.18 -24.12
C ASP A 224 -21.07 28.82 -25.25
N PHE A 225 -22.27 28.36 -24.89
CA PHE A 225 -23.32 28.00 -25.85
C PHE A 225 -24.67 28.61 -25.47
N LEU A 226 -25.38 27.98 -24.53
CA LEU A 226 -26.63 28.50 -23.96
C LEU A 226 -26.44 28.95 -22.51
N VAL A 227 -25.55 28.25 -21.80
CA VAL A 227 -25.08 28.56 -20.47
C VAL A 227 -23.57 28.31 -20.47
N ASN A 228 -22.85 29.04 -19.63
CA ASN A 228 -21.43 28.80 -19.44
C ASN A 228 -21.25 27.44 -18.77
N GLN A 229 -20.37 26.62 -19.33
CA GLN A 229 -20.05 25.31 -18.78
C GLN A 229 -18.59 24.94 -19.03
N THR A 230 -18.08 24.04 -18.21
CA THR A 230 -16.81 23.34 -18.49
C THR A 230 -17.10 21.87 -18.71
N LEU A 231 -16.84 21.40 -19.93
CA LEU A 231 -16.92 19.99 -20.30
C LEU A 231 -15.56 19.32 -20.05
N THR A 232 -15.53 18.31 -19.18
CA THR A 232 -14.40 17.41 -19.01
C THR A 232 -14.64 16.13 -19.79
N LEU A 233 -13.68 15.74 -20.62
CA LEU A 233 -13.65 14.44 -21.29
C LEU A 233 -12.38 13.72 -20.87
N GLY A 234 -12.48 12.44 -20.54
CA GLY A 234 -11.30 11.68 -20.16
C GLY A 234 -11.41 10.18 -20.37
N THR A 235 -10.25 9.55 -20.27
CA THR A 235 -10.04 8.13 -20.48
C THR A 235 -9.02 7.61 -19.47
N GLU A 236 -9.19 6.37 -19.05
CA GLU A 236 -8.24 5.68 -18.19
C GLU A 236 -8.00 4.26 -18.66
N TRP A 237 -6.79 3.77 -18.43
CA TRP A 237 -6.45 2.36 -18.60
C TRP A 237 -5.63 1.90 -17.41
N ASN A 238 -6.10 0.86 -16.75
CA ASN A 238 -5.41 0.24 -15.61
C ASN A 238 -5.12 -1.23 -15.93
N GLN A 239 -3.89 -1.67 -15.67
CA GLN A 239 -3.50 -3.07 -15.71
C GLN A 239 -2.88 -3.48 -14.39
N GLN A 240 -3.39 -4.57 -13.82
CA GLN A 240 -2.84 -5.22 -12.63
C GLN A 240 -2.32 -6.60 -12.96
N ARG A 241 -1.12 -6.91 -12.49
CA ARG A 241 -0.50 -8.24 -12.57
C ARG A 241 -0.05 -8.65 -11.19
N MET A 242 -0.40 -9.86 -10.79
CA MET A 242 0.00 -10.43 -9.51
C MET A 242 0.73 -11.74 -9.72
N LYS A 243 1.83 -11.94 -9.01
CA LYS A 243 2.52 -13.21 -8.84
C LYS A 243 2.45 -13.61 -7.37
N ASP A 244 1.58 -14.56 -7.05
CA ASP A 244 1.35 -15.04 -5.68
C ASP A 244 1.86 -16.49 -5.53
N LEU A 245 2.95 -16.65 -4.77
CA LEU A 245 3.58 -17.94 -4.51
C LEU A 245 2.98 -18.71 -3.31
N SER A 246 1.98 -18.13 -2.64
CA SER A 246 1.40 -18.68 -1.41
C SER A 246 -0.04 -19.16 -1.61
N SER A 247 -0.91 -18.33 -2.20
CA SER A 247 -2.37 -18.55 -2.13
C SER A 247 -2.86 -19.71 -3.01
N ASN A 248 -2.21 -19.97 -4.15
CA ASN A 248 -2.65 -20.99 -5.11
C ASN A 248 -2.10 -22.39 -4.82
N THR A 249 -1.70 -22.69 -3.58
CA THR A 249 -0.95 -23.91 -3.21
C THR A 249 -1.75 -24.98 -2.46
N GLN A 250 -3.05 -24.76 -2.21
CA GLN A 250 -3.92 -25.73 -1.51
C GLN A 250 -3.88 -27.13 -2.15
N ALA A 251 -3.61 -28.16 -1.36
CA ALA A 251 -3.63 -29.53 -1.85
C ALA A 251 -5.08 -29.93 -2.24
N LEU A 252 -5.24 -30.47 -3.45
CA LEU A 252 -6.52 -31.00 -3.96
C LEU A 252 -6.59 -32.53 -3.88
N THR A 253 -5.47 -33.20 -3.63
CA THR A 253 -5.39 -34.66 -3.49
C THR A 253 -4.63 -35.04 -2.22
N GLY A 254 -4.92 -36.21 -1.66
CA GLY A 254 -4.33 -36.70 -0.41
C GLY A 254 -5.38 -37.05 0.65
N ALA A 255 -4.92 -37.66 1.75
CA ALA A 255 -5.77 -38.32 2.75
C ALA A 255 -6.81 -37.42 3.44
N ASN A 256 -6.59 -36.09 3.46
CA ASN A 256 -7.46 -35.11 4.12
C ASN A 256 -7.93 -34.00 3.15
N THR A 257 -8.17 -34.34 1.88
CA THR A 257 -8.57 -33.38 0.84
C THR A 257 -9.95 -33.72 0.25
N GLY A 258 -10.59 -32.74 -0.40
CA GLY A 258 -11.89 -32.91 -1.05
C GLY A 258 -11.87 -33.72 -2.35
N GLY A 259 -10.71 -34.19 -2.80
CA GLY A 259 -10.54 -34.90 -4.06
C GLY A 259 -10.22 -33.97 -5.25
N ALA A 260 -9.78 -34.59 -6.35
CA ALA A 260 -9.44 -33.86 -7.57
C ALA A 260 -10.67 -33.14 -8.14
N ILE A 261 -10.43 -31.95 -8.71
CA ILE A 261 -11.46 -31.12 -9.35
C ILE A 261 -11.18 -31.11 -10.84
N ASP A 262 -12.18 -31.50 -11.64
CA ASP A 262 -12.05 -31.50 -13.11
C ASP A 262 -11.69 -30.10 -13.63
N GLY A 263 -10.68 -30.05 -14.50
CA GLY A 263 -10.17 -28.80 -15.07
C GLY A 263 -9.19 -28.02 -14.18
N VAL A 264 -8.86 -28.52 -12.98
CA VAL A 264 -7.92 -27.87 -12.06
C VAL A 264 -6.73 -28.79 -11.76
N SER A 265 -5.51 -28.31 -12.03
CA SER A 265 -4.30 -29.07 -11.68
C SER A 265 -4.17 -29.23 -10.16
N ALA A 266 -3.83 -30.45 -9.71
CA ALA A 266 -3.62 -30.75 -8.30
C ALA A 266 -2.36 -30.09 -7.73
N THR A 267 -1.33 -29.89 -8.56
CA THR A 267 -0.06 -29.24 -8.24
C THR A 267 0.27 -28.14 -9.25
N ASP A 268 1.25 -27.29 -8.92
CA ASP A 268 1.88 -26.36 -9.86
C ASP A 268 0.90 -25.42 -10.58
N ARG A 269 -0.19 -25.04 -9.90
CA ARG A 269 -1.13 -24.05 -10.41
C ARG A 269 -0.42 -22.70 -10.55
N SER A 270 -0.78 -21.99 -11.63
CA SER A 270 -0.15 -20.70 -11.95
C SER A 270 -0.16 -19.76 -10.75
N PRO A 271 0.98 -19.16 -10.39
CA PRO A 271 1.02 -18.06 -9.41
C PRO A 271 0.57 -16.73 -10.03
N TYR A 272 0.44 -16.67 -11.36
CA TYR A 272 0.15 -15.42 -12.07
C TYR A 272 -1.35 -15.19 -12.24
N SER A 273 -1.77 -13.95 -11.97
CA SER A 273 -3.09 -13.41 -12.29
C SER A 273 -2.95 -12.04 -12.96
N LYS A 274 -3.89 -11.68 -13.84
CA LYS A 274 -3.89 -10.40 -14.56
C LYS A 274 -5.31 -9.90 -14.78
N ALA A 275 -5.52 -8.60 -14.63
CA ALA A 275 -6.75 -7.91 -15.02
C ALA A 275 -6.44 -6.57 -15.68
N GLU A 276 -7.35 -6.12 -16.55
CA GLU A 276 -7.26 -4.84 -17.26
C GLU A 276 -8.62 -4.15 -17.23
N ILE A 277 -8.63 -2.84 -17.01
CA ILE A 277 -9.83 -1.99 -17.04
C ILE A 277 -9.56 -0.84 -18.00
N PHE A 278 -10.50 -0.60 -18.90
CA PHE A 278 -10.54 0.59 -19.75
C PHE A 278 -11.80 1.39 -19.43
N SER A 279 -11.63 2.69 -19.23
CA SER A 279 -12.70 3.60 -18.80
C SER A 279 -12.77 4.81 -19.72
N LEU A 280 -13.99 5.26 -20.01
CA LEU A 280 -14.27 6.54 -20.63
C LEU A 280 -15.22 7.32 -19.74
N PHE A 281 -15.00 8.61 -19.60
CA PHE A 281 -15.89 9.47 -18.83
C PHE A 281 -16.07 10.84 -19.47
N ALA A 282 -17.25 11.41 -19.23
CA ALA A 282 -17.60 12.78 -19.58
C ALA A 282 -18.32 13.42 -18.39
N LYS A 283 -17.91 14.64 -18.02
CA LYS A 283 -18.49 15.42 -16.93
C LYS A 283 -18.74 16.84 -17.43
N THR A 284 -19.85 17.45 -17.02
CA THR A 284 -20.07 18.89 -17.23
C THR A 284 -20.29 19.59 -15.89
N THR A 285 -19.78 20.81 -15.76
CA THR A 285 -20.02 21.71 -14.63
C THR A 285 -20.61 23.00 -15.16
N TRP A 286 -21.80 23.37 -14.69
CA TRP A 286 -22.52 24.58 -15.06
C TRP A 286 -22.12 25.72 -14.13
N SER A 287 -21.93 26.93 -14.66
CA SER A 287 -21.70 28.16 -13.87
C SER A 287 -22.88 29.13 -13.92
#